data_AF-A0A520BM04-F1
#
_entry.id   AF-A0A520BM04-F1
#
_cell.length_a   1.000
_cell.length_b   1.000
_cell.length_c   1.000
_cell.angle_alpha   90.00
_cell.angle_beta   90.00
_cell.angle_gamma   90.00
#
_symmetry.space_group_name_H-M   'P 1'
#
loop_
_entity.id
_entity.type
_entity.pdbx_description
1 polymer ?
#
loop_
_entity_poly.entity_id
_entity_poly.type
_entity_poly.pdbx_seq_one_letter_code
_entity_poly.pdbx_strand_id
1 'polypeptide(L)'
;ILFIGYCAKGTLGDRLLRGDPIVRLRNRDLMVYASIKKTDLLSGHGDHNDLVANVKSQNPAMLKKVFLVHGEEKSMNALASTLTEEGYSVAIPKKGERIILN
;
A
#
# COMPACT_ATOMS: atom_id res chain seq x y z
N ILE A 1 14.31 -4.82 -17.13
CA ILE A 1 14.32 -4.38 -15.72
C ILE A 1 13.23 -5.14 -14.99
N LEU A 2 13.56 -5.82 -13.88
CA LEU A 2 12.59 -6.51 -13.02
C LEU A 2 12.39 -5.70 -11.74
N PHE A 3 11.16 -5.28 -11.48
CA PHE A 3 10.76 -4.68 -10.21
C PHE A 3 10.25 -5.76 -9.27
N ILE A 4 10.70 -5.73 -8.02
CA ILE A 4 10.41 -6.78 -7.02
C ILE A 4 9.51 -6.29 -5.86
N GLY A 5 8.95 -5.09 -5.99
CA GLY A 5 8.12 -4.48 -4.94
C GLY A 5 7.35 -3.27 -5.44
N TYR A 6 6.69 -2.58 -4.51
CA TYR A 6 5.84 -1.44 -4.79
C TYR A 6 6.66 -0.19 -5.19
N CYS A 7 6.23 0.47 -6.25
CA CYS A 7 6.77 1.77 -6.68
C CYS A 7 5.70 2.84 -6.43
N ALA A 8 5.99 3.79 -5.56
CA ALA A 8 5.05 4.85 -5.22
C ALA A 8 4.71 5.72 -6.44
N LYS A 9 3.45 6.17 -6.51
CA LYS A 9 2.96 7.03 -7.59
C LYS A 9 3.87 8.25 -7.80
N GLY A 10 4.22 8.51 -9.06
CA GLY A 10 5.05 9.65 -9.46
C GLY A 10 6.57 9.40 -9.42
N THR A 11 7.01 8.29 -8.81
CA THR A 11 8.42 7.86 -8.87
C THR A 11 8.83 7.43 -10.28
N LEU A 12 10.14 7.33 -10.53
CA LEU A 12 10.64 6.78 -11.79
C LEU A 12 10.17 5.33 -12.01
N GLY A 13 10.14 4.51 -10.95
CA GLY A 13 9.67 3.13 -11.02
C GLY A 13 8.22 3.02 -11.45
N ASP A 14 7.34 3.87 -10.90
CA ASP A 14 5.93 3.96 -11.30
C ASP A 14 5.77 4.31 -12.79
N ARG A 15 6.53 5.28 -13.29
CA ARG A 15 6.53 5.64 -14.72
C ARG A 15 7.00 4.50 -15.61
N LEU A 16 8.07 3.80 -15.21
CA LEU A 16 8.59 2.64 -15.94
C LEU A 16 7.57 1.49 -15.94
N LEU A 17 6.90 1.23 -14.83
CA LEU A 17 5.87 0.18 -14.72
C LEU A 17 4.60 0.51 -15.51
N ARG A 18 4.25 1.80 -15.63
CA ARG A 18 3.17 2.27 -16.49
C ARG A 18 3.46 2.07 -17.98
N GLY A 19 4.73 1.89 -18.35
CA GLY A 19 5.15 1.68 -19.73
C GLY A 19 5.45 2.98 -20.49
N ASP A 20 5.82 4.05 -19.78
CA ASP A 20 6.22 5.30 -20.42
C ASP A 20 7.40 5.05 -21.38
N PRO A 21 7.31 5.44 -22.67
CA PRO A 21 8.36 5.18 -23.65
C PRO A 21 9.59 6.08 -23.44
N ILE A 22 9.42 7.19 -22.73
CA ILE A 22 10.47 8.15 -22.40
C ILE A 22 10.34 8.51 -20.92
N VAL A 23 11.46 8.48 -20.20
CA VAL A 23 11.54 8.92 -18.81
C VAL A 23 12.61 10.00 -18.64
N ARG A 24 12.34 10.99 -17.78
CA ARG A 24 13.30 12.04 -17.42
C ARG A 24 14.13 11.59 -16.23
N LEU A 25 15.45 11.52 -16.40
CA LEU A 25 16.40 11.22 -15.33
C LEU A 25 17.50 12.29 -15.32
N ARG A 26 17.70 12.96 -14.18
CA ARG A 26 18.75 14.00 -14.00
C ARG A 26 18.79 15.01 -15.15
N ASN A 27 17.62 15.58 -15.48
CA ASN A 27 17.42 16.55 -16.55
C ASN A 27 17.65 16.02 -17.97
N ARG A 28 17.72 14.71 -18.20
CA ARG A 28 17.83 14.11 -19.54
C ARG A 28 16.65 13.19 -19.84
N ASP A 29 16.09 13.31 -21.04
CA ASP A 29 15.07 12.38 -21.52
C ASP A 29 15.76 11.13 -22.07
N LEU A 30 15.30 9.97 -21.61
CA LEU A 30 15.85 8.67 -21.97
C LEU A 30 14.74 7.78 -22.51
N MET A 31 14.98 7.17 -23.68
CA MET A 31 14.06 6.19 -24.26
C MET A 31 14.14 4.85 -23.53
N VAL A 32 12.99 4.25 -23.27
CA VAL A 32 12.88 2.97 -22.57
C VAL A 32 12.81 1.83 -23.59
N TYR A 33 13.97 1.27 -23.93
CA TYR A 33 14.05 0.08 -24.79
C TYR A 33 14.06 -1.24 -24.01
N ALA A 34 14.29 -1.18 -22.70
CA ALA A 34 14.37 -2.36 -21.86
C ALA A 34 12.98 -2.94 -21.61
N SER A 35 12.84 -4.26 -21.72
CA SER A 35 11.64 -4.96 -21.28
C SER A 35 11.44 -4.78 -19.77
N ILE A 36 10.26 -4.30 -19.38
CA ILE A 36 9.88 -4.08 -17.99
C ILE A 36 9.02 -5.26 -17.51
N LYS A 37 9.35 -5.82 -16.35
CA LYS A 37 8.58 -6.88 -15.68
C LYS A 37 8.45 -6.53 -14.19
N LYS A 38 7.41 -7.06 -13.55
CA LYS A 38 7.13 -6.87 -12.12
C LYS A 38 6.84 -8.23 -11.48
N THR A 39 7.32 -8.44 -10.26
CA THR A 39 6.88 -9.51 -9.36
C THR A 39 6.63 -8.93 -7.97
N ASP A 40 5.57 -9.38 -7.32
CA ASP A 40 5.25 -9.01 -5.93
C ASP A 40 5.65 -10.11 -4.93
N LEU A 41 6.15 -11.26 -5.41
CA LEU A 41 6.52 -12.42 -4.60
C LEU A 41 7.69 -12.18 -3.63
N LEU A 42 8.46 -11.12 -3.86
CA LEU A 42 9.61 -10.75 -3.04
C LEU A 42 9.34 -9.51 -2.19
N SER A 43 8.08 -9.06 -2.11
CA SER A 43 7.67 -7.98 -1.23
C SER A 43 7.80 -8.42 0.22
N GLY A 44 8.39 -7.57 1.06
CA GLY A 44 8.39 -7.76 2.52
C GLY A 44 7.09 -7.33 3.21
N HIS A 45 6.14 -6.75 2.48
CA HIS A 45 4.83 -6.36 2.99
C HIS A 45 3.82 -7.48 2.76
N GLY A 46 3.08 -7.82 3.83
CA GLY A 46 1.96 -8.75 3.73
C GLY A 46 0.89 -8.24 2.77
N ASP A 47 0.27 -9.17 2.05
CA ASP A 47 -0.84 -8.85 1.17
C ASP A 47 -2.12 -8.53 1.95
N HIS A 48 -3.22 -8.29 1.24
CA HIS A 48 -4.52 -7.98 1.86
C HIS A 48 -4.97 -9.08 2.83
N ASN A 49 -4.81 -10.34 2.45
CA ASN A 49 -5.25 -11.47 3.25
C ASN A 49 -4.35 -11.66 4.47
N ASP A 50 -3.05 -11.48 4.31
CA ASP A 50 -2.09 -11.52 5.42
C ASP A 50 -2.41 -10.44 6.47
N LEU A 51 -2.71 -9.22 6.02
CA LEU A 51 -3.07 -8.11 6.92
C LEU A 51 -4.39 -8.36 7.64
N VAL A 52 -5.40 -8.87 6.93
CA VAL A 52 -6.69 -9.27 7.54
C VAL A 52 -6.48 -10.39 8.56
N ALA A 53 -5.73 -11.43 8.21
CA ALA A 53 -5.43 -12.55 9.11
C ALA A 53 -4.70 -12.10 10.37
N ASN A 54 -3.75 -11.17 10.24
CA ASN A 54 -3.02 -10.59 11.37
C ASN A 54 -3.95 -9.83 12.33
N VAL A 55 -4.93 -9.08 11.83
CA VAL A 55 -5.93 -8.42 12.70
C VAL A 55 -6.88 -9.45 13.30
N LYS A 56 -7.33 -10.43 12.51
CA LYS A 56 -8.22 -11.52 12.96
C LYS A 56 -7.62 -12.42 14.03
N SER A 57 -6.31 -12.39 14.23
CA SER A 57 -5.67 -13.09 15.35
C SER A 57 -5.92 -12.43 16.71
N GLN A 58 -6.55 -11.24 16.74
CA GLN A 58 -6.92 -10.53 17.96
C GLN A 58 -8.40 -10.76 18.29
N ASN A 59 -8.78 -10.67 19.57
CA ASN A 59 -10.19 -10.75 19.94
C ASN A 59 -10.90 -9.41 19.62
N PRO A 60 -11.93 -9.39 18.76
CA PRO A 60 -12.67 -8.17 18.42
C PRO A 60 -13.27 -7.46 19.64
N ALA A 61 -13.71 -8.21 20.66
CA ALA A 61 -14.32 -7.63 21.86
C ALA A 61 -13.31 -6.92 22.76
N MET A 62 -12.02 -7.24 22.65
CA MET A 62 -10.93 -6.63 23.42
C MET A 62 -10.25 -5.51 22.65
N LEU A 63 -10.17 -5.62 21.32
CA LEU A 63 -9.52 -4.65 20.47
C LEU A 63 -10.43 -3.43 20.22
N LYS A 64 -10.17 -2.34 20.95
CA LYS A 64 -11.01 -1.13 20.92
C LYS A 64 -11.07 -0.47 19.53
N LYS A 65 -9.94 -0.39 18.83
CA LYS A 65 -9.86 0.31 17.54
C LYS A 65 -8.61 -0.08 16.73
N VAL A 66 -8.75 -0.14 15.41
CA VAL A 66 -7.67 -0.33 14.44
C VAL A 66 -7.46 0.98 13.67
N PHE A 67 -6.21 1.44 13.58
CA PHE A 67 -5.85 2.62 12.81
C PHE A 67 -5.02 2.21 11.58
N LEU A 68 -5.55 2.48 10.39
CA LEU A 68 -4.85 2.19 9.14
C LEU A 68 -4.04 3.40 8.69
N VAL A 69 -2.77 3.18 8.40
CA VAL A 69 -1.79 4.18 7.95
C VAL A 69 -0.88 3.56 6.88
N HIS A 70 0.01 4.37 6.29
CA HIS A 70 1.03 3.90 5.34
C HIS A 70 0.48 3.09 4.14
N GLY A 71 -0.66 3.51 3.59
CA GLY A 71 -1.20 2.95 2.36
C GLY A 71 -1.77 4.02 1.44
N GLU A 72 -2.04 3.64 0.20
CA GLU A 72 -2.87 4.47 -0.67
C GLU A 72 -4.31 4.49 -0.15
N GLU A 73 -5.02 5.61 -0.35
CA GLU A 73 -6.39 5.80 0.14
C GLU A 73 -7.34 4.68 -0.30
N LYS A 74 -7.28 4.27 -1.57
CA LYS A 74 -8.11 3.18 -2.09
C LYS A 74 -7.83 1.84 -1.39
N SER A 75 -6.55 1.52 -1.17
CA SER A 75 -6.15 0.27 -0.52
C SER A 75 -6.51 0.26 0.97
N MET A 76 -6.31 1.38 1.67
CA MET A 76 -6.71 1.52 3.07
C MET A 76 -8.23 1.44 3.24
N ASN A 77 -9.00 2.05 2.35
CA ASN A 77 -10.47 1.94 2.37
C ASN A 77 -10.94 0.50 2.14
N ALA A 78 -10.32 -0.23 1.21
CA ALA A 78 -10.64 -1.64 0.97
C ALA A 78 -10.37 -2.50 2.21
N LEU A 79 -9.20 -2.33 2.86
CA LEU A 79 -8.87 -3.04 4.09
C LEU A 79 -9.80 -2.64 5.24
N ALA A 80 -10.15 -1.36 5.37
CA ALA A 80 -11.08 -0.88 6.39
C ALA A 80 -12.47 -1.51 6.25
N SER A 81 -12.99 -1.61 5.02
CA SER A 81 -14.28 -2.26 4.77
C SER A 81 -14.25 -3.72 5.21
N THR A 82 -13.25 -4.50 4.78
CA THR A 82 -13.13 -5.92 5.16
C THR A 82 -13.03 -6.09 6.68
N LEU A 83 -12.22 -5.29 7.36
CA LEU A 83 -12.08 -5.38 8.82
C LEU A 83 -13.35 -4.96 9.57
N THR A 84 -14.11 -4.01 9.02
CA THR A 84 -15.40 -3.59 9.59
C THR A 84 -16.45 -4.70 9.45
N GLU A 85 -16.50 -5.40 8.32
CA GLU A 85 -17.35 -6.58 8.11
C GLU A 85 -17.01 -7.72 9.08
N GLU A 86 -15.74 -7.85 9.45
CA GLU A 86 -15.23 -8.80 10.44
C GLU A 86 -15.47 -8.36 11.90
N GLY A 87 -16.13 -7.22 12.13
CA GLY A 87 -16.55 -6.74 13.45
C GLY A 87 -15.55 -5.83 14.17
N TYR A 88 -14.50 -5.35 13.50
CA TYR A 88 -13.53 -4.42 14.09
C TYR A 88 -13.95 -2.96 13.91
N SER A 89 -13.70 -2.12 14.92
CA SER A 89 -13.78 -0.67 14.76
C SER A 89 -12.52 -0.16 14.06
N VAL A 90 -12.64 0.44 12.87
CA VAL A 90 -11.50 0.90 12.06
C VAL A 90 -11.56 2.41 11.84
N ALA A 91 -10.41 3.07 11.81
CA ALA A 91 -10.27 4.46 11.38
C ALA A 91 -9.03 4.64 10.50
N ILE A 92 -9.10 5.60 9.57
CA ILE A 92 -7.98 6.04 8.73
C ILE A 92 -7.67 7.48 9.13
N PRO A 93 -6.67 7.72 10.01
CA PRO A 93 -6.35 9.06 10.47
C PRO A 93 -5.81 9.94 9.36
N LYS A 94 -6.14 11.24 9.41
CA LYS A 94 -5.55 12.24 8.51
C LYS A 94 -4.19 12.69 9.03
N LYS A 95 -3.34 13.16 8.12
CA LYS A 95 -2.03 13.73 8.48
C LYS A 95 -2.22 14.87 9.49
N GLY A 96 -1.57 14.76 10.65
CA GLY A 96 -1.63 15.75 11.72
C GLY A 96 -2.80 15.59 12.69
N GLU A 97 -3.69 14.63 12.46
CA GLU A 97 -4.75 14.26 13.39
C GLU A 97 -4.15 13.66 14.67
N ARG A 98 -4.71 14.01 15.83
CA ARG A 98 -4.31 13.48 17.13
C ARG A 98 -5.47 12.68 17.70
N ILE A 99 -5.17 11.46 18.13
CA ILE A 99 -6.15 10.55 18.70
C ILE A 99 -5.73 10.22 20.11
N ILE A 100 -6.63 10.41 21.07
CA ILE A 100 -6.41 10.06 22.48
C ILE A 100 -6.88 8.62 22.66
N LEU A 101 -5.99 7.79 23.20
CA LEU A 101 -6.31 6.39 23.54
C LEU A 101 -6.73 6.36 25.01
N ASN A 102 -7.95 5.87 25.27
CA ASN A 102 -8.50 5.64 26.61
C ASN A 102 -8.37 4.16 26.99
#